data_AF-A0A4D6LPA0-F1
#
_entry.id   AF-A0A4D6LPA0-F1
#
_cell.length_a   1.000
_cell.length_b   1.000
_cell.length_c   1.000
_cell.angle_alpha   90.00
_cell.angle_beta   90.00
_cell.angle_gamma   90.00
#
_symmetry.space_group_name_H-M   'P 1'
#
loop_
_entity.id
_entity.type
_entity.pdbx_description
1 polymer ?
#
loop_
_entity_poly.entity_id
_entity_poly.type
_entity_poly.pdbx_seq_one_letter_code
_entity_poly.pdbx_strand_id
1 'polypeptide(L)'
;MKTTVDNPSKEQKRKERIYSHYFLTKDNEDCFQVVMQRKLVAERKVILKPGEVNEFQLELIRRGWERLGSYPSTFSVTLVKEFFANAKVTTSAAPTFLSCVRGKRVPFDANTINEFLGTQLADDVEC
;
A
#
# COMPACT_ATOMS: atom_id res chain seq x y z
N MET A 1 -17.32 -2.29 -53.34
CA MET A 1 -18.40 -1.91 -52.39
C MET A 1 -18.52 -3.08 -51.42
N LYS A 2 -18.42 -2.98 -50.09
CA LYS A 2 -18.80 -1.89 -49.18
C LYS A 2 -17.92 -2.05 -47.92
N THR A 3 -17.35 -0.93 -47.48
CA THR A 3 -16.60 -0.77 -46.23
C THR A 3 -17.58 -0.82 -45.06
N THR A 4 -17.26 -1.53 -43.97
CA THR A 4 -17.93 -1.33 -42.67
C THR A 4 -16.87 -1.19 -41.59
N VAL A 5 -16.70 0.07 -41.20
CA VAL A 5 -16.04 0.55 -40.01
C VAL A 5 -16.98 0.27 -38.84
N ASP A 6 -16.53 -0.46 -37.83
CA ASP A 6 -17.21 -0.51 -36.54
C ASP A 6 -16.27 -0.04 -35.43
N ASN A 7 -16.74 0.98 -34.73
CA ASN A 7 -16.08 1.73 -33.66
C ASN A 7 -15.59 0.83 -32.50
N PRO A 8 -14.46 1.16 -31.85
CA PRO A 8 -14.14 0.58 -30.56
C PRO A 8 -15.13 1.11 -29.51
N SER A 9 -15.88 0.19 -28.91
CA SER A 9 -16.80 0.47 -27.82
C SER A 9 -16.05 1.10 -26.65
N LYS A 10 -16.60 2.21 -26.16
CA LYS A 10 -16.11 2.92 -24.97
C LYS A 10 -16.00 1.94 -23.81
N GLU A 11 -14.80 1.75 -23.28
CA GLU A 11 -14.55 1.03 -22.03
C GLU A 11 -15.38 1.67 -20.91
N GLN A 12 -16.52 1.05 -20.66
CA GLN A 12 -17.38 1.39 -19.54
C GLN A 12 -16.66 0.90 -18.30
N LYS A 13 -15.92 1.81 -17.63
CA LYS A 13 -15.30 1.58 -16.31
C LYS A 13 -16.34 0.94 -15.40
N ARG A 14 -16.25 -0.39 -15.28
CA ARG A 14 -17.15 -1.20 -14.47
C ARG A 14 -17.00 -0.67 -13.06
N LYS A 15 -18.06 -0.09 -12.50
CA LYS A 15 -18.09 0.29 -11.07
C LYS A 15 -17.82 -1.02 -10.31
N GLU A 16 -16.61 -1.19 -9.77
CA GLU A 16 -16.29 -2.30 -8.88
C GLU A 16 -17.38 -2.30 -7.80
N ARG A 17 -18.20 -3.35 -7.77
CA ARG A 17 -19.20 -3.54 -6.73
C ARG A 17 -18.44 -3.54 -5.41
N ILE A 18 -18.66 -2.54 -4.56
CA ILE A 18 -18.05 -2.50 -3.23
C ILE A 18 -18.74 -3.60 -2.43
N TYR A 19 -18.05 -4.72 -2.19
CA TYR A 19 -18.63 -5.81 -1.42
C TYR A 19 -18.57 -5.45 0.07
N SER A 20 -19.71 -5.56 0.76
CA SER A 20 -19.83 -5.17 2.18
C SER A 20 -19.13 -6.12 3.16
N HIS A 21 -18.63 -7.28 2.71
CA HIS A 21 -17.93 -8.27 3.57
C HIS A 21 -16.41 -8.04 3.67
N TYR A 22 -15.90 -6.93 3.16
CA TYR A 22 -14.46 -6.64 3.17
C TYR A 22 -13.99 -5.76 4.33
N PHE A 23 -14.92 -5.17 5.09
CA PHE A 23 -14.57 -4.27 6.18
C PHE A 23 -14.62 -4.97 7.53
N LEU A 24 -13.67 -4.63 8.42
CA LEU A 24 -13.57 -5.23 9.75
C LEU A 24 -14.77 -4.87 10.64
N THR A 25 -15.26 -3.65 10.50
CA THR A 25 -16.42 -3.12 11.23
C THR A 25 -17.23 -2.21 10.33
N LYS A 26 -18.44 -1.85 10.78
CA LYS A 26 -19.29 -0.87 10.09
C LYS A 26 -18.63 0.51 10.02
N ASP A 27 -17.92 0.92 11.08
CA ASP A 27 -17.20 2.20 11.11
C ASP A 27 -16.06 2.25 10.08
N ASN A 28 -15.39 1.13 9.83
CA ASN A 28 -14.37 1.04 8.78
C ASN A 28 -14.99 1.17 7.38
N GLU A 29 -16.17 0.59 7.15
CA GLU A 29 -16.92 0.74 5.89
C GLU A 29 -17.33 2.20 5.65
N ASP A 30 -17.82 2.88 6.68
CA ASP A 30 -18.20 4.29 6.57
C ASP A 30 -16.94 5.18 6.36
N CYS A 31 -15.83 4.86 7.03
CA CYS A 31 -14.54 5.49 6.77
C CYS A 31 -14.05 5.27 5.33
N PHE A 32 -14.33 4.13 4.71
CA PHE A 32 -13.94 3.86 3.34
C PHE A 32 -14.55 4.86 2.36
N GLN A 33 -15.80 5.29 2.55
CA GLN A 33 -16.43 6.31 1.69
C GLN A 33 -15.65 7.64 1.73
N VAL A 34 -15.11 8.00 2.89
CA VAL A 34 -14.26 9.19 3.07
C VAL A 34 -12.87 8.97 2.44
N VAL A 35 -12.24 7.81 2.69
CA VAL A 35 -10.90 7.49 2.16
C VAL A 35 -10.93 7.38 0.63
N MET A 36 -12.03 6.90 0.05
CA MET A 36 -12.22 6.81 -1.41
C MET A 36 -12.15 8.15 -2.12
N GLN A 37 -12.54 9.24 -1.46
CA GLN A 37 -12.49 10.59 -2.04
C GLN A 37 -11.09 11.24 -1.90
N ARG A 38 -10.21 10.71 -1.05
CA ARG A 38 -8.87 11.27 -0.85
C ARG A 38 -7.95 10.95 -2.03
N LYS A 39 -7.09 11.90 -2.39
CA LYS A 39 -5.98 11.66 -3.33
C LYS A 39 -4.90 10.84 -2.62
N LEU A 40 -4.35 9.85 -3.32
CA LEU A 40 -3.25 9.04 -2.82
C LEU A 40 -1.96 9.52 -3.50
N VAL A 41 -0.92 9.73 -2.70
CA VAL A 41 0.42 10.04 -3.19
C VAL A 41 1.21 8.75 -3.17
N ALA A 42 1.67 8.31 -4.33
CA ALA A 42 2.53 7.16 -4.44
C ALA A 42 3.89 7.46 -3.82
N GLU A 43 4.48 6.46 -3.19
CA GLU A 43 5.86 6.54 -2.71
C GLU A 43 6.81 6.78 -3.90
N ARG A 44 7.79 7.66 -3.69
CA ARG A 44 8.80 7.97 -4.71
C ARG A 44 9.97 7.02 -4.55
N LYS A 45 10.37 6.39 -5.65
CA LYS A 45 11.61 5.63 -5.68
C LYS A 45 12.81 6.56 -5.59
N VAL A 46 13.73 6.24 -4.70
CA VAL A 46 15.07 6.83 -4.70
C VAL A 46 15.85 6.14 -5.81
N ILE A 47 16.21 6.89 -6.86
CA ILE A 47 17.02 6.40 -7.97
C ILE A 47 18.37 7.12 -7.90
N LEU A 48 19.42 6.37 -7.59
CA LEU A 48 20.79 6.89 -7.56
C LEU A 48 21.41 6.75 -8.93
N LYS A 49 21.95 7.82 -9.51
CA LYS A 49 22.74 7.71 -10.74
C LYS A 49 24.14 7.17 -10.41
N PRO A 50 24.79 6.49 -11.36
CA PRO A 50 26.18 6.06 -11.18
C PRO A 50 27.09 7.23 -10.77
N GLY A 51 27.81 7.07 -9.66
CA GLY A 51 28.79 8.05 -9.16
C GLY A 51 28.20 9.28 -8.44
N GLU A 52 26.89 9.37 -8.26
CA GLU A 52 26.24 10.57 -7.70
C GLU A 52 26.44 10.66 -6.18
N VAL A 53 26.30 9.54 -5.44
CA VAL A 53 26.47 9.51 -3.97
C VAL A 53 26.88 8.12 -3.46
N ASN A 54 28.17 7.78 -3.55
CA ASN A 54 28.67 6.47 -3.12
C ASN A 54 28.41 6.20 -1.62
N GLU A 55 28.56 7.20 -0.75
CA GLU A 55 28.36 7.05 0.70
C GLU A 55 26.92 6.68 1.07
N PHE A 56 25.93 7.29 0.42
CA PHE A 56 24.53 6.99 0.65
C PHE A 56 24.19 5.56 0.21
N GLN A 57 24.69 5.14 -0.95
CA GLN A 57 24.49 3.77 -1.43
C GLN A 57 25.15 2.75 -0.51
N LEU A 58 26.37 3.04 -0.04
CA LEU A 58 27.08 2.19 0.92
C LEU A 58 26.32 2.07 2.23
N GLU A 59 25.72 3.15 2.73
CA GLU A 59 24.94 3.14 3.97
C GLU A 59 23.63 2.35 3.82
N LEU A 60 22.96 2.42 2.67
CA LEU A 60 21.79 1.58 2.39
C LEU A 60 22.13 0.09 2.46
N ILE A 61 23.25 -0.31 1.86
CA ILE A 61 23.73 -1.70 1.86
C ILE A 61 24.15 -2.11 3.27
N ARG A 62 24.91 -1.25 3.98
CA ARG A 62 25.38 -1.52 5.34
C ARG A 62 24.21 -1.80 6.31
N ARG A 63 23.07 -1.14 6.10
CA ARG A 63 21.85 -1.31 6.93
C ARG A 63 20.91 -2.42 6.45
N GLY A 64 21.19 -3.08 5.33
CA GLY A 64 20.26 -4.05 4.73
C GLY A 64 18.96 -3.39 4.24
N TRP A 65 19.04 -2.13 3.81
CA TRP A 65 17.88 -1.31 3.42
C TRP A 65 17.59 -1.34 1.92
N GLU A 66 18.17 -2.27 1.18
CA GLU A 66 18.05 -2.34 -0.28
C GLU A 66 16.59 -2.52 -0.74
N ARG A 67 15.74 -3.11 0.10
CA ARG A 67 14.31 -3.34 -0.18
C ARG A 67 13.43 -2.10 0.05
N LEU A 68 13.91 -1.08 0.76
CA LEU A 68 13.17 0.19 0.96
C LEU A 68 12.92 0.94 -0.36
N GLY A 69 13.67 0.65 -1.42
CA GLY A 69 13.44 1.25 -2.74
C GLY A 69 12.71 0.34 -3.73
N SER A 70 12.47 -0.92 -3.38
CA SER A 70 12.15 -1.98 -4.34
C SER A 70 10.65 -2.21 -4.56
N TYR A 71 9.82 -1.18 -4.37
CA TYR A 71 8.37 -1.32 -4.53
C TYR A 71 7.94 -1.45 -6.01
N PRO A 72 6.82 -2.12 -6.31
CA PRO A 72 6.26 -2.15 -7.66
C PRO A 72 5.98 -0.75 -8.20
N SER A 73 6.17 -0.53 -9.50
CA SER A 73 5.81 0.74 -10.16
C SER A 73 4.30 0.95 -10.27
N THR A 74 3.53 -0.12 -10.14
CA THR A 74 2.07 -0.12 -10.24
C THR A 74 1.45 -0.72 -8.97
N PHE A 75 0.35 -0.15 -8.53
CA PHE A 75 -0.43 -0.66 -7.41
C PHE A 75 -1.92 -0.36 -7.63
N SER A 76 -2.79 -1.13 -6.99
CA SER A 76 -4.22 -0.88 -7.04
C SER A 76 -4.62 0.17 -6.00
N VAL A 77 -5.05 1.34 -6.47
CA VAL A 77 -5.53 2.43 -5.60
C VAL A 77 -6.70 1.96 -4.73
N THR A 78 -7.61 1.14 -5.27
CA THR A 78 -8.75 0.60 -4.51
C THR A 78 -8.27 -0.26 -3.33
N LEU A 79 -7.31 -1.16 -3.55
CA LEU A 79 -6.80 -2.05 -2.49
C LEU A 79 -6.08 -1.27 -1.40
N VAL A 80 -5.30 -0.26 -1.77
CA VAL A 80 -4.58 0.58 -0.79
C VAL A 80 -5.57 1.39 0.06
N LYS A 81 -6.61 1.93 -0.56
CA LYS A 81 -7.64 2.68 0.17
C LYS A 81 -8.47 1.78 1.09
N GLU A 82 -8.77 0.57 0.65
CA GLU A 82 -9.43 -0.45 1.47
C GLU A 82 -8.57 -0.83 2.67
N PHE A 83 -7.27 -1.05 2.45
CA PHE A 83 -6.30 -1.30 3.50
C PHE A 83 -6.32 -0.17 4.55
N PHE A 84 -6.22 1.10 4.13
CA PHE A 84 -6.21 2.23 5.07
C PHE A 84 -7.54 2.42 5.79
N ALA A 85 -8.67 2.17 5.12
CA ALA A 85 -9.98 2.25 5.76
C ALA A 85 -10.12 1.20 6.86
N ASN A 86 -9.61 -0.01 6.63
CA ASN A 86 -9.64 -1.11 7.61
C ASN A 86 -8.56 -1.00 8.69
N ALA A 87 -7.41 -0.40 8.38
CA ALA A 87 -6.35 -0.16 9.36
C ALA A 87 -6.67 0.99 10.32
N LYS A 88 -7.66 1.85 9.98
CA LYS A 88 -8.03 2.97 10.82
C LYS A 88 -8.63 2.47 12.13
N VAL A 89 -8.03 2.90 13.23
CA VAL A 89 -8.57 2.69 14.57
C VAL A 89 -9.82 3.56 14.72
N THR A 90 -10.98 2.92 14.86
CA THR A 90 -12.27 3.60 15.03
C THR A 90 -12.79 3.55 16.46
N THR A 91 -12.17 2.75 17.33
CA THR A 91 -12.57 2.56 18.74
C THR A 91 -11.46 3.00 19.69
N SER A 92 -11.79 3.19 20.97
CA SER A 92 -10.80 3.52 22.03
C SER A 92 -9.87 2.34 22.40
N ALA A 93 -9.96 1.21 21.70
CA ALA A 93 -9.13 0.05 21.96
C ALA A 93 -7.70 0.25 21.44
N ALA A 94 -6.77 -0.57 21.94
CA ALA A 94 -5.41 -0.60 21.45
C ALA A 94 -5.37 -0.87 19.92
N PRO A 95 -4.45 -0.23 19.17
CA PRO A 95 -4.28 -0.51 17.75
C PRO A 95 -3.96 -2.00 17.54
N THR A 96 -4.70 -2.66 16.65
CA THR A 96 -4.52 -4.09 16.36
C THR A 96 -3.40 -4.36 15.35
N PHE A 97 -2.86 -3.31 14.71
CA PHE A 97 -1.89 -3.38 13.61
C PHE A 97 -2.28 -4.44 12.55
N LEU A 98 -3.59 -4.57 12.30
CA LEU A 98 -4.15 -5.56 11.42
C LEU A 98 -5.21 -4.92 10.52
N SER A 99 -5.04 -5.07 9.21
CA SER A 99 -6.01 -4.63 8.22
C SER A 99 -6.68 -5.83 7.54
N CYS A 100 -7.68 -5.55 6.71
CA CYS A 100 -8.32 -6.52 5.83
C CYS A 100 -8.39 -5.96 4.41
N VAL A 101 -8.07 -6.77 3.42
CA VAL A 101 -8.20 -6.42 2.00
C VAL A 101 -8.75 -7.62 1.25
N ARG A 102 -9.88 -7.48 0.58
CA ARG A 102 -10.57 -8.55 -0.14
C ARG A 102 -10.81 -9.80 0.71
N GLY A 103 -11.11 -9.60 2.00
CA GLY A 103 -11.33 -10.67 2.97
C GLY A 103 -10.06 -11.32 3.50
N LYS A 104 -8.86 -10.85 3.10
CA LYS A 104 -7.59 -11.33 3.61
C LYS A 104 -7.09 -10.42 4.71
N ARG A 105 -6.68 -11.02 5.83
CA ARG A 105 -6.00 -10.31 6.92
C ARG A 105 -4.59 -9.91 6.48
N VAL A 106 -4.23 -8.66 6.74
CA VAL A 106 -2.91 -8.09 6.40
C VAL A 106 -2.36 -7.44 7.66
N PRO A 107 -1.50 -8.14 8.42
CA PRO A 107 -0.81 -7.53 9.54
C PRO A 107 0.18 -6.46 9.03
N PHE A 108 0.40 -5.44 9.84
CA PHE A 108 1.35 -4.36 9.57
C PHE A 108 2.04 -3.88 10.85
N ASP A 109 2.14 -4.77 11.84
CA ASP A 109 2.97 -4.54 13.02
C ASP A 109 4.46 -4.46 12.65
N ALA A 110 5.27 -4.01 13.61
CA ALA A 110 6.70 -3.81 13.41
C ALA A 110 7.41 -5.08 12.91
N ASN A 111 7.06 -6.26 13.42
CA ASN A 111 7.69 -7.52 13.02
C ASN A 111 7.35 -7.86 11.57
N THR A 112 6.07 -7.74 11.20
CA THR A 112 5.62 -7.97 9.82
C THR A 112 6.32 -7.02 8.83
N ILE A 113 6.42 -5.73 9.17
CA ILE A 113 7.08 -4.74 8.32
C ILE A 113 8.58 -5.04 8.22
N ASN A 114 9.23 -5.35 9.34
CA ASN A 114 10.65 -5.68 9.38
C ASN A 114 10.99 -6.93 8.56
N GLU A 115 10.19 -7.99 8.68
CA GLU A 115 10.34 -9.19 7.86
C GLU A 115 10.11 -8.88 6.37
N PHE A 116 9.06 -8.12 6.05
CA PHE A 116 8.76 -7.73 4.68
C PHE A 116 9.87 -6.87 4.06
N LEU A 117 10.46 -5.95 4.82
CA LEU A 117 11.54 -5.09 4.35
C LEU A 117 12.93 -5.74 4.49
N GLY A 118 13.04 -6.89 5.15
CA GLY A 118 14.33 -7.49 5.49
C GLY A 118 15.16 -6.65 6.46
N THR A 119 14.52 -5.77 7.22
CA THR A 119 15.19 -4.88 8.17
C THR A 119 15.14 -5.51 9.56
N GLN A 120 16.28 -5.96 10.08
CA GLN A 120 16.39 -6.27 11.50
C GLN A 120 16.74 -4.97 12.23
N LEU A 121 15.78 -4.41 12.97
CA LEU A 121 16.11 -3.45 14.00
C LEU A 121 16.84 -4.24 15.09
N ALA A 122 18.09 -3.91 15.37
CA ALA A 122 18.71 -4.37 16.60
C ALA A 122 17.84 -3.81 17.74
N ASP A 123 17.48 -4.64 18.71
CA ASP A 123 16.87 -4.15 19.95
C ASP A 123 17.78 -3.02 20.45
N ASP A 124 17.20 -1.85 20.70
CA ASP A 124 17.93 -0.67 21.16
C ASP A 124 18.81 -1.09 22.32
N VAL A 125 20.13 -1.19 22.08
CA VAL A 125 21.09 -1.34 23.17
C VAL A 125 21.01 -0.01 23.89
N GLU A 126 20.41 -0.01 25.09
CA GLU A 126 20.34 1.14 25.99
C GLU A 126 21.71 1.85 25.96
N CYS A 127 21.72 3.08 25.44
CA CYS A 127 22.86 3.99 25.51
C CYS A 127 22.82 4.75 26.85
#